data_AF-A0A259MF95-F1
#
_entry.id   AF-A0A259MF95-F1
#
_cell.length_a   1.000
_cell.length_b   1.000
_cell.length_c   1.000
_cell.angle_alpha   90.00
_cell.angle_beta   90.00
_cell.angle_gamma   90.00
#
_symmetry.space_group_name_H-M   'P 1'
#
loop_
_entity.id
_entity.type
_entity.pdbx_description
1 polymer ?
#
loop_
_entity_poly.entity_id
_entity_poly.type
_entity_poly.pdbx_seq_one_letter_code
_entity_poly.pdbx_strand_id
1 'polypeptide(L)'
;MLTASRPPWTSPSYRPDIDGLRAISVIVVILFHAFPENLRGGFIGVDVFFVISGYLIGGLITQELDAGTFSFQAFYARRIRRILPALVVVVLFVLLVGWNSMFPPEFSQLGRHIAAATLFISNFALLSEVGYFDMEAHTKPLLHLWSLAIEEQFYLIWPLFAWALRRQRRLFLFLTVGVAASSFSLSVTEADASVAFYSPLTRVWELAIGVLAAHMPREVVDRWLNSGSARQALGVLGL
;
A
#
# COMPACT_ATOMS: atom_id res chain seq x y z
N MET A 1 44.10 5.90 -19.23
CA MET A 1 43.03 6.91 -19.24
C MET A 1 41.81 6.31 -19.94
N LEU A 2 40.96 5.60 -19.21
CA LEU A 2 39.68 5.06 -19.70
C LEU A 2 38.68 5.14 -18.55
N THR A 3 37.88 6.19 -18.52
CA THR A 3 36.73 6.33 -17.61
C THR A 3 35.64 5.37 -18.08
N ALA A 4 35.46 4.26 -17.37
CA ALA A 4 34.30 3.39 -17.57
C ALA A 4 33.04 4.19 -17.21
N SER A 5 32.28 4.60 -18.22
CA SER A 5 30.95 5.18 -18.08
C SER A 5 30.04 4.15 -17.42
N ARG A 6 29.54 4.45 -16.21
CA ARG A 6 28.52 3.63 -15.55
C ARG A 6 27.26 3.60 -16.44
N PRO A 7 26.63 2.43 -16.67
CA PRO A 7 25.40 2.35 -17.43
C PRO A 7 24.26 3.15 -16.76
N PRO A 8 23.31 3.71 -17.52
CA PRO A 8 22.25 4.61 -17.03
C PRO A 8 21.15 3.93 -16.21
N TRP A 9 21.37 2.70 -15.75
CA TRP A 9 20.41 1.91 -14.98
C TRP A 9 21.04 1.49 -13.66
N THR A 10 21.33 2.44 -12.77
CA THR A 10 21.43 2.08 -11.36
C THR A 10 20.02 1.80 -10.88
N SER A 11 19.59 0.53 -11.02
CA SER A 11 18.46 0.02 -10.27
C SER A 11 18.64 0.46 -8.81
N PRO A 12 17.61 0.94 -8.11
CA PRO A 12 17.71 1.10 -6.66
C PRO A 12 18.24 -0.23 -6.13
N SER A 13 19.33 -0.19 -5.36
CA SER A 13 19.92 -1.40 -4.78
C SER A 13 18.80 -2.21 -4.15
N TYR A 14 18.59 -3.44 -4.63
CA TYR A 14 17.51 -4.30 -4.15
C TYR A 14 17.61 -4.41 -2.61
N ARG A 15 16.48 -4.21 -1.93
CA ARG A 15 16.38 -4.16 -0.46
C ARG A 15 15.57 -5.35 0.05
N PRO A 16 16.20 -6.54 0.19
CA PRO A 16 15.51 -7.74 0.63
C PRO A 16 14.94 -7.60 2.06
N ASP A 17 15.55 -6.75 2.88
CA ASP A 17 15.08 -6.39 4.22
C ASP A 17 13.69 -5.73 4.17
N ILE A 18 13.46 -4.80 3.24
CA ILE A 18 12.18 -4.10 3.10
C ILE A 18 11.10 -5.03 2.52
N ASP A 19 11.46 -5.89 1.57
CA ASP A 19 10.54 -6.92 1.06
C ASP A 19 10.17 -7.94 2.15
N GLY A 20 11.12 -8.30 3.01
CA GLY A 20 10.88 -9.14 4.19
C GLY A 20 9.87 -8.50 5.15
N LEU A 21 9.99 -7.19 5.40
CA LEU A 21 9.01 -6.46 6.21
C LEU A 21 7.61 -6.48 5.59
N ARG A 22 7.48 -6.34 4.26
CA ARG A 22 6.17 -6.49 3.58
C ARG A 22 5.59 -7.88 3.77
N ALA A 23 6.42 -8.93 3.67
CA ALA A 23 5.98 -10.29 3.89
C ALA A 23 5.47 -10.49 5.33
N ILE A 24 6.18 -9.96 6.32
CA ILE A 24 5.75 -10.00 7.73
C ILE A 24 4.41 -9.27 7.90
N SER A 25 4.25 -8.08 7.32
CA SER A 25 2.98 -7.34 7.36
C SER A 25 1.81 -8.16 6.82
N VAL A 26 1.99 -8.84 5.68
CA VAL A 26 0.97 -9.70 5.09
C VAL A 26 0.69 -10.92 5.96
N ILE A 27 1.72 -11.55 6.54
CA ILE A 27 1.56 -12.70 7.45
C ILE A 27 0.72 -12.30 8.67
N VAL A 28 0.96 -11.13 9.26
CA VAL A 28 0.15 -10.63 10.38
C VAL A 28 -1.32 -10.49 9.99
N VAL A 29 -1.61 -9.98 8.78
CA VAL A 29 -2.99 -9.89 8.27
C VAL A 29 -3.61 -11.27 8.07
N ILE A 30 -2.86 -12.24 7.53
CA ILE A 30 -3.35 -13.61 7.34
C ILE A 30 -3.65 -14.27 8.68
N LEU A 31 -2.73 -14.18 9.63
CA LEU A 31 -2.89 -14.77 10.97
C LEU A 31 -4.08 -14.18 11.72
N PHE A 32 -4.34 -12.88 11.54
CA PHE A 32 -5.51 -12.22 12.10
C PHE A 32 -6.83 -12.80 11.58
N HIS A 33 -6.93 -13.04 10.26
CA HIS A 33 -8.13 -13.63 9.68
C HIS A 33 -8.26 -15.13 10.01
N ALA A 34 -7.15 -15.83 10.22
CA ALA A 34 -7.14 -17.24 10.58
C ALA A 34 -7.46 -17.47 12.08
N PHE A 35 -7.04 -16.56 12.96
CA PHE A 35 -7.17 -16.69 14.42
C PHE A 35 -7.62 -15.36 15.08
N PRO A 36 -8.84 -14.87 14.76
CA PRO A 36 -9.29 -13.54 15.18
C PRO A 36 -9.41 -13.38 16.71
N GLU A 37 -9.71 -14.44 17.44
CA GLU A 37 -9.82 -14.40 18.92
C GLU A 37 -8.46 -14.24 19.62
N ASN A 38 -7.37 -14.68 18.98
CA ASN A 38 -6.04 -14.77 19.57
C ASN A 38 -5.14 -13.58 19.22
N LEU A 39 -5.49 -12.85 18.15
CA LEU A 39 -4.70 -11.73 17.63
C LEU A 39 -5.61 -10.50 17.49
N ARG A 40 -5.74 -9.70 18.54
CA ARG A 40 -6.41 -8.40 18.43
C ARG A 40 -5.44 -7.41 17.75
N GLY A 41 -5.86 -6.77 16.66
CA GLY A 41 -5.06 -5.71 16.01
C GLY A 41 -4.39 -6.05 14.68
N GLY A 42 -4.71 -7.18 14.02
CA GLY A 42 -4.03 -7.57 12.77
C GLY A 42 -4.22 -6.64 11.57
N PHE A 43 -5.20 -5.72 11.63
CA PHE A 43 -5.34 -4.63 10.68
C PHE A 43 -4.10 -3.71 10.62
N ILE A 44 -3.29 -3.66 11.70
CA ILE A 44 -2.01 -2.94 11.73
C ILE A 44 -1.06 -3.43 10.63
N GLY A 45 -1.16 -4.70 10.24
CA GLY A 45 -0.36 -5.24 9.13
C GLY A 45 -0.62 -4.49 7.82
N VAL A 46 -1.86 -4.04 7.57
CA VAL A 46 -2.20 -3.24 6.39
C VAL A 46 -1.59 -1.83 6.49
N ASP A 47 -1.63 -1.21 7.67
CA ASP A 47 -1.03 0.11 7.90
C ASP A 47 0.48 0.08 7.58
N VAL A 48 1.19 -0.91 8.12
CA VAL A 48 2.63 -1.09 7.88
C VAL A 48 2.90 -1.38 6.40
N PHE A 49 2.08 -2.22 5.76
CA PHE A 49 2.20 -2.51 4.33
C PHE A 49 2.08 -1.25 3.48
N PHE A 50 1.09 -0.38 3.76
CA PHE A 50 0.92 0.89 3.07
C PHE A 50 2.07 1.86 3.30
N VAL A 51 2.59 1.99 4.52
CA VAL A 51 3.78 2.80 4.79
C VAL A 51 4.99 2.31 3.98
N ILE A 52 5.24 0.99 3.95
CA ILE A 52 6.34 0.43 3.17
C ILE A 52 6.13 0.65 1.66
N SER A 53 4.91 0.47 1.18
CA SER A 53 4.55 0.72 -0.22
C SER A 53 4.77 2.19 -0.61
N GLY A 54 4.39 3.13 0.25
CA GLY A 54 4.67 4.56 0.09
C GLY A 54 6.17 4.86 0.07
N TYR A 55 6.94 4.24 0.96
CA TYR A 55 8.40 4.39 1.02
C TYR A 55 9.09 3.93 -0.27
N LEU A 56 8.80 2.71 -0.71
CA LEU A 56 9.43 2.12 -1.90
C LEU A 56 9.09 2.93 -3.15
N ILE A 57 7.82 3.28 -3.32
CA ILE A 57 7.35 3.91 -4.55
C ILE A 57 7.62 5.40 -4.58
N GLY A 58 7.39 6.10 -3.46
CA GLY A 58 7.76 7.51 -3.33
C GLY A 58 9.26 7.71 -3.55
N GLY A 59 10.08 6.85 -2.95
CA GLY A 59 11.53 6.84 -3.16
C GLY A 59 11.91 6.58 -4.61
N LEU A 60 11.37 5.53 -5.23
CA LEU A 60 11.63 5.20 -6.64
C LEU A 60 11.28 6.36 -7.58
N ILE A 61 10.07 6.91 -7.46
CA ILE A 61 9.59 8.00 -8.33
C ILE A 61 10.50 9.21 -8.21
N THR A 62 10.80 9.64 -6.98
CA THR A 62 11.60 10.85 -6.75
C THR A 62 13.06 10.65 -7.17
N GLN A 63 13.65 9.48 -6.92
CA GLN A 63 14.99 9.15 -7.41
C GLN A 63 15.07 9.17 -8.94
N GLU A 64 14.12 8.55 -9.65
CA GLU A 64 14.08 8.56 -11.11
C GLU A 64 13.80 9.97 -11.66
N LEU A 65 12.99 10.79 -10.97
CA LEU A 65 12.74 12.18 -11.36
C LEU A 65 13.98 13.07 -11.19
N ASP A 66 14.69 12.92 -10.07
CA ASP A 66 15.92 13.65 -9.76
C ASP A 66 17.04 13.26 -10.75
N ALA A 67 17.10 11.98 -11.16
CA ALA A 67 18.00 11.48 -12.18
C ALA A 67 17.59 11.84 -13.62
N GLY A 68 16.37 12.37 -13.83
CA GLY A 68 15.83 12.69 -15.15
C GLY A 68 15.49 11.45 -16.01
N THR A 69 15.38 10.27 -15.40
CA THR A 69 15.13 8.99 -16.07
C THR A 69 13.70 8.48 -15.91
N PHE A 70 12.85 9.20 -15.17
CA PHE A 70 11.46 8.78 -14.92
C PHE A 70 10.62 8.73 -16.19
N SER A 71 9.93 7.61 -16.40
CA SER A 71 8.95 7.43 -17.48
C SER A 71 7.65 6.85 -16.91
N PHE A 72 6.54 7.56 -17.13
CA PHE A 72 5.21 7.09 -16.73
C PHE A 72 4.87 5.74 -17.36
N GLN A 73 5.13 5.59 -18.66
CA GLN A 73 4.87 4.34 -19.37
C GLN A 73 5.68 3.19 -18.77
N ALA A 74 6.98 3.40 -18.52
CA ALA A 74 7.83 2.36 -17.93
C ALA A 74 7.38 2.01 -16.51
N PHE A 75 7.01 3.02 -15.71
CA PHE A 75 6.48 2.85 -14.36
C PHE A 75 5.22 1.97 -14.34
N TYR A 76 4.19 2.34 -15.12
CA TYR A 76 2.94 1.57 -15.17
C TYR A 76 3.14 0.18 -15.79
N ALA A 77 3.98 0.06 -16.83
CA ALA A 77 4.28 -1.24 -17.44
C ALA A 77 4.97 -2.21 -16.48
N ARG A 78 5.81 -1.73 -15.56
CA ARG A 78 6.42 -2.57 -14.51
C ARG A 78 5.37 -3.06 -13.51
N ARG A 79 4.42 -2.21 -13.12
CA ARG A 79 3.34 -2.58 -12.20
C ARG A 79 2.39 -3.60 -12.79
N ILE A 80 1.94 -3.36 -14.01
CA ILE A 80 1.06 -4.27 -14.75
C ILE A 80 1.70 -5.67 -14.82
N ARG A 81 2.98 -5.76 -15.20
CA ARG A 81 3.71 -7.04 -15.26
C ARG A 81 3.92 -7.71 -13.90
N ARG A 82 3.89 -6.95 -12.81
CA ARG A 82 4.02 -7.46 -11.44
C ARG A 82 2.69 -7.95 -10.87
N ILE A 83 1.59 -7.24 -11.14
CA ILE A 83 0.31 -7.44 -10.46
C ILE A 83 -0.66 -8.30 -11.26
N LEU A 84 -0.79 -8.06 -12.57
CA LEU A 84 -1.77 -8.77 -13.39
C LEU A 84 -1.62 -10.29 -13.36
N PRO A 85 -0.41 -10.89 -13.43
CA PRO A 85 -0.30 -12.36 -13.40
C PRO A 85 -0.93 -12.98 -12.15
N ALA A 86 -0.64 -12.40 -10.97
CA ALA A 86 -1.19 -12.89 -9.72
C ALA A 86 -2.70 -12.63 -9.63
N LEU A 87 -3.17 -11.44 -10.03
CA LEU A 87 -4.59 -11.11 -10.03
C LEU A 87 -5.40 -12.04 -10.94
N VAL A 88 -4.90 -12.34 -12.15
CA VAL A 88 -5.55 -13.26 -13.09
C VAL A 88 -5.66 -14.66 -12.49
N VAL A 89 -4.59 -15.17 -11.85
CA VAL A 89 -4.64 -16.49 -11.19
C VAL A 89 -5.69 -16.51 -10.08
N VAL A 90 -5.73 -15.49 -9.23
CA VAL A 90 -6.73 -15.38 -8.15
C VAL A 90 -8.15 -15.32 -8.72
N VAL A 91 -8.39 -14.47 -9.72
CA VAL A 91 -9.71 -14.31 -10.36
C VAL A 91 -10.18 -15.62 -10.99
N LEU A 92 -9.31 -16.28 -11.77
CA LEU A 92 -9.66 -17.57 -12.38
C LEU A 92 -9.94 -18.65 -11.34
N PHE A 93 -9.14 -18.68 -10.26
CA PHE A 93 -9.35 -19.60 -9.17
C PHE A 93 -10.71 -19.38 -8.47
N VAL A 94 -11.03 -18.14 -8.09
CA VAL A 94 -12.32 -17.87 -7.43
C VAL A 94 -13.51 -18.04 -8.37
N LEU A 95 -13.37 -17.80 -9.68
CA LEU A 95 -14.40 -18.11 -10.66
C LEU A 95 -14.66 -19.61 -10.75
N LEU A 96 -13.58 -20.41 -10.82
CA LEU A 96 -13.70 -21.86 -10.86
C LEU A 96 -14.35 -22.41 -9.59
N VAL A 97 -13.89 -21.98 -8.41
CA VAL A 97 -14.47 -22.42 -7.14
C VAL A 97 -15.91 -21.93 -6.99
N GLY A 98 -16.17 -20.66 -7.30
CA GLY A 98 -17.50 -20.05 -7.22
C GLY A 98 -18.51 -20.75 -8.13
N TRP A 99 -18.14 -21.09 -9.36
CA TRP A 99 -19.01 -21.81 -10.29
C TRP A 99 -19.46 -23.18 -9.77
N ASN A 100 -18.57 -23.88 -9.05
CA ASN A 100 -18.85 -25.22 -8.54
C ASN A 100 -19.54 -25.23 -7.17
N SER A 101 -19.42 -24.15 -6.39
CA SER A 101 -19.78 -24.16 -4.97
C SER A 101 -20.77 -23.08 -4.52
N MET A 102 -21.06 -22.07 -5.34
CA MET A 102 -21.94 -20.95 -4.97
C MET A 102 -23.33 -21.03 -5.64
N PHE A 103 -24.34 -20.48 -4.97
CA PHE A 103 -25.66 -20.30 -5.58
C PHE A 103 -25.66 -19.17 -6.61
N PRO A 104 -26.61 -19.15 -7.57
CA PRO A 104 -26.64 -18.13 -8.63
C PRO A 104 -26.59 -16.66 -8.14
N PRO A 105 -27.28 -16.26 -7.05
CA PRO A 105 -27.17 -14.89 -6.53
C PRO A 105 -25.77 -14.55 -6.00
N GLU A 106 -25.12 -15.49 -5.30
CA GLU A 106 -23.77 -15.35 -4.74
C GLU A 106 -22.73 -15.27 -5.87
N PHE A 107 -22.86 -16.11 -6.89
CA PHE A 107 -21.98 -16.09 -8.06
C PHE A 107 -22.11 -14.78 -8.86
N SER A 108 -23.33 -14.23 -8.96
CA SER A 108 -23.56 -12.91 -9.54
C SER A 108 -22.89 -11.79 -8.72
N GLN A 109 -22.93 -11.87 -7.39
CA GLN A 109 -22.20 -10.94 -6.51
C GLN A 109 -20.68 -11.07 -6.66
N LEU A 110 -20.15 -12.30 -6.72
CA LEU A 110 -18.74 -12.55 -6.99
C LEU A 110 -18.30 -11.90 -8.32
N GLY A 111 -19.13 -11.97 -9.36
CA GLY A 111 -18.88 -11.27 -10.63
C GLY A 111 -18.71 -9.75 -10.47
N ARG A 112 -19.55 -9.11 -9.63
CA ARG A 112 -19.41 -7.68 -9.30
C ARG A 112 -18.11 -7.39 -8.56
N HIS A 113 -17.74 -8.23 -7.60
CA HIS A 113 -16.47 -8.09 -6.85
C HIS A 113 -15.25 -8.27 -7.75
N ILE A 114 -15.28 -9.23 -8.69
CA ILE A 114 -14.23 -9.41 -9.70
C ILE A 114 -14.09 -8.18 -10.58
N ALA A 115 -15.20 -7.62 -11.06
CA ALA A 115 -15.20 -6.41 -11.87
C ALA A 115 -14.59 -5.24 -11.10
N ALA A 116 -15.02 -5.03 -9.85
CA ALA A 116 -14.49 -3.98 -8.98
C ALA A 116 -12.99 -4.18 -8.68
N ALA A 117 -12.55 -5.41 -8.40
CA ALA A 117 -11.14 -5.73 -8.18
C ALA A 117 -10.27 -5.48 -9.42
N THR A 118 -10.76 -5.87 -10.60
CA THR A 118 -10.04 -5.69 -11.88
C THR A 118 -9.87 -4.22 -12.24
N LEU A 119 -10.86 -3.39 -11.88
CA LEU A 119 -10.83 -1.95 -12.05
C LEU A 119 -10.15 -1.20 -10.90
N PHE A 120 -9.62 -1.90 -9.89
CA PHE A 120 -9.04 -1.32 -8.68
C PHE A 120 -9.98 -0.34 -7.96
N ILE A 121 -11.26 -0.71 -7.83
CA ILE A 121 -12.31 0.03 -7.11
C ILE A 121 -13.07 -0.84 -6.09
N SER A 122 -12.49 -1.99 -5.73
CA SER A 122 -13.07 -2.94 -4.75
C SER A 122 -13.36 -2.28 -3.40
N ASN A 123 -12.54 -1.32 -2.97
CA ASN A 123 -12.77 -0.55 -1.75
C ASN A 123 -14.10 0.23 -1.80
N PHE A 124 -14.46 0.83 -2.94
CA PHE A 124 -15.75 1.52 -3.11
C PHE A 124 -16.93 0.56 -3.19
N ALA A 125 -16.76 -0.58 -3.86
CA ALA A 125 -17.79 -1.61 -3.92
C ALA A 125 -18.10 -2.18 -2.53
N LEU A 126 -17.09 -2.29 -1.67
CA LEU A 126 -17.25 -2.79 -0.29
C LEU A 126 -17.84 -1.75 0.66
N LEU A 127 -17.60 -0.45 0.44
CA LEU A 127 -18.26 0.63 1.18
C LEU A 127 -19.79 0.56 1.08
N SER A 128 -20.32 0.10 -0.07
CA SER A 128 -21.77 0.04 -0.31
C SER A 128 -22.44 -1.28 0.09
N GLU A 129 -21.71 -2.26 0.65
CA GLU A 129 -22.18 -3.65 0.83
C GLU A 129 -22.09 -4.16 2.30
N VAL A 130 -22.25 -3.30 3.31
CA VAL A 130 -22.25 -3.64 4.76
C VAL A 130 -20.82 -3.89 5.34
N GLY A 131 -20.63 -3.72 6.66
CA GLY A 131 -19.35 -3.42 7.31
C GLY A 131 -18.27 -4.51 7.23
N TYR A 132 -16.99 -4.10 7.16
CA TYR A 132 -15.82 -5.00 7.10
C TYR A 132 -15.74 -6.01 8.26
N PHE A 133 -16.35 -5.69 9.40
CA PHE A 133 -16.32 -6.50 10.62
C PHE A 133 -17.58 -7.37 10.83
N ASP A 134 -18.50 -7.37 9.87
CA ASP A 134 -19.68 -8.22 9.95
C ASP A 134 -19.34 -9.67 9.56
N MET A 135 -20.11 -10.62 10.07
CA MET A 135 -19.96 -12.06 9.77
C MET A 135 -20.01 -12.35 8.26
N GLU A 136 -20.68 -11.48 7.48
CA GLU A 136 -20.75 -11.52 6.02
C GLU A 136 -19.44 -11.14 5.31
N ALA A 137 -18.46 -10.56 5.99
CA ALA A 137 -17.15 -10.27 5.40
C ALA A 137 -16.36 -11.56 5.12
N HIS A 138 -16.55 -12.61 5.93
CA HIS A 138 -15.88 -13.90 5.77
C HIS A 138 -16.32 -14.66 4.50
N THR A 139 -17.47 -14.32 3.93
CA THR A 139 -17.99 -14.99 2.73
C THR A 139 -17.54 -14.32 1.43
N LYS A 140 -16.82 -13.19 1.49
CA LYS A 140 -16.36 -12.40 0.34
C LYS A 140 -14.92 -12.83 -0.05
N PRO A 141 -14.71 -13.69 -1.07
CA PRO A 141 -13.39 -14.30 -1.33
C PRO A 141 -12.32 -13.27 -1.74
N LEU A 142 -12.76 -12.13 -2.28
CA LEU A 142 -11.91 -11.06 -2.78
C LEU A 142 -11.81 -9.86 -1.84
N LEU A 143 -12.26 -10.00 -0.58
CA LEU A 143 -12.29 -8.91 0.41
C LEU A 143 -10.94 -8.17 0.46
N HIS A 144 -9.84 -8.90 0.63
CA HIS A 144 -8.49 -8.37 0.78
C HIS A 144 -8.01 -7.44 -0.36
N LEU A 145 -8.62 -7.52 -1.56
CA LEU A 145 -8.25 -6.69 -2.72
C LEU A 145 -8.64 -5.21 -2.56
N TRP A 146 -9.39 -4.84 -1.52
CA TRP A 146 -9.67 -3.43 -1.19
C TRP A 146 -8.37 -2.64 -0.96
N SER A 147 -7.41 -3.25 -0.28
CA SER A 147 -6.14 -2.61 0.06
C SER A 147 -5.28 -2.38 -1.18
N LEU A 148 -5.24 -3.37 -2.08
CA LEU A 148 -4.59 -3.27 -3.39
C LEU A 148 -5.24 -2.16 -4.25
N ALA A 149 -6.56 -1.99 -4.20
CA ALA A 149 -7.24 -0.92 -4.91
C ALA A 149 -6.78 0.47 -4.45
N ILE A 150 -6.70 0.71 -3.14
CA ILE A 150 -6.19 1.99 -2.60
C ILE A 150 -4.73 2.22 -3.02
N GLU A 151 -3.90 1.17 -2.94
CA GLU A 151 -2.50 1.22 -3.34
C GLU A 151 -2.35 1.60 -4.82
N GLU A 152 -3.11 0.99 -5.73
CA GLU A 152 -3.07 1.32 -7.17
C GLU A 152 -3.67 2.69 -7.50
N GLN A 153 -4.72 3.13 -6.80
CA GLN A 153 -5.27 4.49 -6.92
C GLN A 153 -4.23 5.54 -6.53
N PHE A 154 -3.49 5.30 -5.45
CA PHE A 154 -2.36 6.13 -5.07
C PHE A 154 -1.27 6.12 -6.15
N TYR A 155 -0.96 4.97 -6.74
CA TYR A 155 0.03 4.87 -7.82
C TYR A 155 -0.38 5.51 -9.14
N LEU A 156 -1.67 5.72 -9.36
CA LEU A 156 -2.16 6.48 -10.50
C LEU A 156 -1.93 7.99 -10.31
N ILE A 157 -2.14 8.50 -9.09
CA ILE A 157 -2.14 9.93 -8.79
C ILE A 157 -0.74 10.44 -8.39
N TRP A 158 -0.04 9.69 -7.53
CA TRP A 158 1.20 10.15 -6.90
C TRP A 158 2.35 10.44 -7.87
N PRO A 159 2.58 9.66 -8.95
CA PRO A 159 3.61 9.99 -9.92
C PRO A 159 3.38 11.33 -10.61
N LEU A 160 2.12 11.69 -10.90
CA LEU A 160 1.76 12.97 -11.50
C LEU A 160 2.04 14.11 -10.51
N PHE A 161 1.63 13.94 -9.25
CA PHE A 161 1.89 14.89 -8.17
C PHE A 161 3.39 15.14 -7.97
N ALA A 162 4.19 14.08 -7.86
CA ALA A 162 5.64 14.17 -7.71
C ALA A 162 6.31 14.78 -8.94
N TRP A 163 5.89 14.40 -10.14
CA TRP A 163 6.42 14.96 -11.39
C TRP A 163 6.12 16.45 -11.54
N ALA A 164 4.91 16.91 -11.19
CA ALA A 164 4.51 18.31 -11.25
C ALA A 164 5.36 19.19 -10.30
N LEU A 165 5.68 18.65 -9.12
CA LEU A 165 6.44 19.37 -8.08
C LEU A 165 7.94 19.03 -8.07
N ARG A 166 8.45 18.33 -9.08
CA ARG A 166 9.85 17.84 -9.13
C ARG A 166 10.91 18.94 -8.98
N ARG A 167 10.59 20.17 -9.38
CA ARG A 167 11.49 21.34 -9.25
C ARG A 167 11.35 22.07 -7.91
N GLN A 168 10.31 21.76 -7.13
CA GLN A 168 9.93 22.47 -5.91
C GLN A 168 9.91 21.51 -4.72
N ARG A 169 11.07 20.92 -4.40
CA ARG A 169 11.20 19.86 -3.40
C ARG A 169 10.58 20.20 -2.04
N ARG A 170 10.74 21.44 -1.58
CA ARG A 170 10.16 21.93 -0.31
C ARG A 170 8.63 21.96 -0.36
N LEU A 171 8.05 22.43 -1.47
CA LEU A 171 6.60 22.45 -1.66
C LEU A 171 6.03 21.03 -1.75
N PHE A 172 6.71 20.14 -2.49
CA PHE A 172 6.34 18.72 -2.55
C PHE A 172 6.26 18.08 -1.16
N LEU A 173 7.29 18.27 -0.32
CA LEU A 173 7.32 17.72 1.03
C LEU A 173 6.25 18.37 1.93
N PHE A 174 6.11 19.70 1.86
CA PHE A 174 5.08 20.42 2.61
C PHE A 174 3.67 19.94 2.29
N LEU A 175 3.34 19.80 1.00
CA LEU A 175 2.04 19.29 0.56
C LEU A 175 1.86 17.81 0.91
N THR A 176 2.92 17.00 0.87
CA THR A 176 2.86 15.60 1.34
C THR A 176 2.55 15.52 2.83
N VAL A 177 3.15 16.38 3.65
CA VAL A 177 2.81 16.50 5.08
C VAL A 177 1.35 16.95 5.25
N GLY A 178 0.89 17.91 4.45
CA GLY A 178 -0.51 18.34 4.43
C GLY A 178 -1.47 17.19 4.13
N VAL A 179 -1.22 16.42 3.07
CA VAL A 179 -2.02 15.22 2.71
C VAL A 179 -2.02 14.21 3.85
N ALA A 180 -0.85 13.90 4.44
CA ALA A 180 -0.74 12.97 5.55
C ALA A 180 -1.55 13.44 6.77
N ALA A 181 -1.39 14.69 7.18
CA ALA A 181 -2.07 15.26 8.34
C ALA A 181 -3.59 15.34 8.13
N SER A 182 -4.04 15.80 6.96
CA SER A 182 -5.48 15.88 6.63
C SER A 182 -6.12 14.49 6.56
N SER A 183 -5.46 13.53 5.90
CA SER A 183 -5.97 12.17 5.79
C SER A 183 -5.99 11.44 7.14
N PHE A 184 -4.95 11.60 7.97
CA PHE A 184 -4.93 11.07 9.33
C PHE A 184 -6.01 11.70 10.21
N SER A 185 -6.20 13.02 10.12
CA SER A 185 -7.30 13.69 10.82
C SER A 185 -8.64 13.10 10.43
N LEU A 186 -8.91 12.94 9.12
CA LEU A 186 -10.14 12.31 8.65
C LEU A 186 -10.28 10.89 9.18
N SER A 187 -9.21 10.09 9.18
CA SER A 187 -9.23 8.73 9.71
C SER A 187 -9.64 8.64 11.18
N VAL A 188 -9.28 9.62 12.00
CA VAL A 188 -9.55 9.61 13.44
C VAL A 188 -10.89 10.28 13.78
N THR A 189 -11.36 11.20 12.94
CA THR A 189 -12.64 11.91 13.16
C THR A 189 -13.83 11.28 12.46
N GLU A 190 -13.60 10.39 11.48
CA GLU A 190 -14.67 9.71 10.75
C GLU A 190 -15.47 8.80 11.69
N ALA A 191 -16.78 8.99 11.71
CA ALA A 191 -17.67 8.28 12.63
C ALA A 191 -18.06 6.91 12.08
N ASP A 192 -18.12 6.77 10.75
CA ASP A 192 -18.41 5.50 10.10
C ASP A 192 -17.13 4.65 9.96
N ALA A 193 -17.07 3.54 10.70
CA ALA A 193 -15.92 2.64 10.71
C ALA A 193 -15.61 2.04 9.32
N SER A 194 -16.62 1.82 8.48
CA SER A 194 -16.43 1.29 7.12
C SER A 194 -15.82 2.35 6.22
N VAL A 195 -16.28 3.60 6.34
CA VAL A 195 -15.68 4.75 5.63
C VAL A 195 -14.24 4.95 6.07
N ALA A 196 -13.99 4.96 7.38
CA ALA A 196 -12.64 5.08 7.93
C ALA A 196 -11.69 3.99 7.39
N PHE A 197 -12.20 2.78 7.19
CA PHE A 197 -11.41 1.62 6.77
C PHE A 197 -11.18 1.54 5.25
N TYR A 198 -12.20 1.75 4.43
CA TYR A 198 -12.12 1.52 2.97
C TYR A 198 -11.91 2.80 2.13
N SER A 199 -12.04 3.99 2.72
CA SER A 199 -11.89 5.22 1.96
C SER A 199 -10.42 5.52 1.67
N PRO A 200 -10.04 5.84 0.42
CA PRO A 200 -8.68 6.29 0.12
C PRO A 200 -8.34 7.59 0.88
N LEU A 201 -9.34 8.44 1.15
CA LEU A 201 -9.15 9.72 1.83
C LEU A 201 -8.75 9.57 3.29
N THR A 202 -9.18 8.50 3.95
CA THR A 202 -8.83 8.20 5.35
C THR A 202 -7.57 7.33 5.45
N ARG A 203 -7.07 6.78 4.34
CA ARG A 203 -5.96 5.82 4.30
C ARG A 203 -4.71 6.34 3.58
N VAL A 204 -4.81 7.39 2.77
CA VAL A 204 -3.64 7.90 2.04
C VAL A 204 -2.52 8.42 2.96
N TRP A 205 -2.80 8.72 4.23
CA TRP A 205 -1.77 9.13 5.20
C TRP A 205 -0.69 8.06 5.40
N GLU A 206 -1.03 6.76 5.40
CA GLU A 206 -0.04 5.69 5.58
C GLU A 206 1.00 5.72 4.43
N LEU A 207 0.51 5.78 3.20
CA LEU A 207 1.33 5.89 1.98
C LEU A 207 2.14 7.20 1.98
N ALA A 208 1.53 8.33 2.37
CA ALA A 208 2.19 9.62 2.43
C ALA A 208 3.31 9.66 3.48
N ILE A 209 3.12 9.05 4.66
CA ILE A 209 4.19 8.88 5.67
C ILE A 209 5.33 8.05 5.09
N GLY A 210 5.01 6.96 4.38
CA GLY A 210 6.00 6.18 3.65
C GLY A 210 6.84 7.05 2.71
N VAL A 211 6.18 7.88 1.90
CA VAL A 211 6.86 8.82 1.01
C VAL A 211 7.77 9.77 1.80
N LEU A 212 7.30 10.35 2.91
CA LEU A 212 8.11 11.23 3.75
C LEU A 212 9.33 10.51 4.32
N ALA A 213 9.17 9.28 4.78
CA ALA A 213 10.25 8.45 5.29
C ALA A 213 11.33 8.19 4.23
N ALA A 214 10.95 8.04 2.96
CA ALA A 214 11.91 7.90 1.85
C ALA A 214 12.80 9.14 1.64
N HIS A 215 12.40 10.29 2.18
CA HIS A 215 13.10 11.56 2.08
C HIS A 215 13.86 11.96 3.35
N MET A 216 13.79 11.15 4.41
CA MET A 216 14.54 11.41 5.61
C MET A 216 16.04 11.21 5.36
N PRO A 217 16.91 12.15 5.79
CA PRO A 217 18.35 11.96 5.71
C PRO A 217 18.75 10.71 6.51
N ARG A 218 19.62 9.87 5.94
CA ARG A 218 20.10 8.66 6.64
C ARG A 218 20.73 8.98 7.99
N GLU A 219 21.43 10.10 8.08
CA GLU A 219 22.01 10.61 9.33
C GLU A 219 21.00 10.89 10.44
N VAL A 220 19.75 11.22 10.09
CA VAL A 220 18.67 11.42 11.07
C VAL A 220 18.17 10.08 11.58
N VAL A 221 18.01 9.10 10.69
CA VAL A 221 17.62 7.72 11.03
C VAL A 221 18.70 7.06 11.89
N ASP A 222 19.96 7.17 11.49
CA ASP A 222 21.11 6.60 12.21
C ASP A 222 21.27 7.25 13.59
N ARG A 223 21.06 8.57 13.70
CA ARG A 223 21.05 9.25 15.00
C ARG A 223 19.89 8.80 15.89
N TRP A 224 18.71 8.58 15.32
CA TRP A 224 17.56 8.08 16.08
C TRP A 224 17.78 6.65 16.57
N LEU A 225 18.23 5.73 15.71
CA LEU A 225 18.53 4.34 16.09
C LEU A 225 19.60 4.24 17.18
N ASN A 226 20.57 5.15 17.15
CA ASN A 226 21.62 5.25 18.16
C ASN A 226 21.20 6.05 19.40
N SER A 227 20.00 6.64 19.44
CA SER A 227 19.48 7.37 20.59
C SER A 227 18.98 6.43 21.70
N GLY A 228 19.05 6.88 22.95
CA GLY A 228 18.52 6.13 24.09
C GLY A 228 17.00 5.87 23.98
N SER A 229 16.29 6.75 23.27
CA SER A 229 14.84 6.67 23.03
C SER A 229 14.47 5.49 22.13
N ALA A 230 15.23 5.24 21.06
CA ALA A 230 15.01 4.10 20.18
C ALA A 230 15.32 2.77 20.88
N ARG A 231 16.38 2.73 21.72
CA ARG A 231 16.69 1.54 22.53
C ARG A 231 15.61 1.26 23.58
N GLN A 232 14.99 2.29 24.15
CA GLN A 232 13.85 2.11 25.05
C GLN A 232 12.61 1.63 24.31
N ALA A 233 12.31 2.17 23.12
CA ALA A 233 11.18 1.72 22.31
C ALA A 233 11.35 0.27 21.80
N LEU A 234 12.55 -0.11 21.37
CA LEU A 234 12.89 -1.48 20.98
C LEU A 234 12.90 -2.43 22.19
N GLY A 235 13.44 -1.98 23.33
CA GLY A 235 13.43 -2.74 24.57
C GLY A 235 12.03 -2.99 25.14
N VAL A 236 11.08 -2.07 24.94
CA VAL A 236 9.65 -2.27 25.27
C VAL A 236 8.99 -3.29 24.33
N LEU A 237 9.50 -3.45 23.10
CA LEU A 237 9.06 -4.45 22.11
C LEU A 237 9.83 -5.78 22.19
N GLY A 238 10.80 -5.90 23.10
CA GLY A 238 11.58 -7.13 23.30
C GLY A 238 12.64 -7.42 22.22
N LEU A 239 13.11 -6.40 21.50
CA LEU A 239 14.24 -6.45 20.56
C LEU A 239 15.44 -5.68 21.12
#